data_AF-A0A9Q2XJH0-F1
#
_entry.id   AF-A0A9Q2XJH0-F1
#
_cell.length_a   1.000
_cell.length_b   1.000
_cell.length_c   1.000
_cell.angle_alpha   90.00
_cell.angle_beta   90.00
_cell.angle_gamma   90.00
#
_symmetry.space_group_name_H-M   'P 1'
#
loop_
_entity.id
_entity.type
_entity.pdbx_description
1 polymer ?
#
loop_
_entity_poly.entity_id
_entity_poly.type
_entity_poly.pdbx_seq_one_letter_code
_entity_poly.pdbx_strand_id
1 'polypeptide(L)'
;MLPLRRPLNGLPIALTLCALLGACVPYPRERPAYADLCQQRQVLEVPTAHGIKTFYLYAYLYDHALTWGERPYVQGHFSAHDAPDREFYVQLIGFNKDRQQPLKPGRSGEPPVPMLYDSRTAYLTFENGTRLAARPDVYLGALNNDVPLSGPAYVRPSPFDINSDEVHRRIPKITNNSRYGSVYVAFNTPDFNADSRWTINLGTLEIEGQSVTVAPLTLCHHPKKSWIGIEPLMRP
;
A
#
# COMPACT_ATOMS: atom_id res chain seq x y z
N MET A 1 -8.71 4.88 88.05
CA MET A 1 -7.60 5.07 87.10
C MET A 1 -8.17 5.20 85.69
N LEU A 2 -7.74 6.26 85.02
CA LEU A 2 -7.89 6.73 83.63
C LEU A 2 -7.74 5.64 82.52
N PRO A 3 -8.01 5.95 81.22
CA PRO A 3 -9.05 5.30 80.44
C PRO A 3 -8.58 4.82 79.03
N LEU A 4 -9.54 4.46 78.18
CA LEU A 4 -9.53 4.47 76.70
C LEU A 4 -8.25 4.01 75.98
N ARG A 5 -8.28 2.77 75.45
CA ARG A 5 -7.48 2.47 74.24
C ARG A 5 -8.24 2.99 73.01
N ARG A 6 -7.62 3.99 72.38
CA ARG A 6 -8.03 4.64 71.12
C ARG A 6 -8.22 3.62 69.99
N PRO A 7 -9.21 3.80 69.09
CA PRO A 7 -9.13 3.27 67.74
C PRO A 7 -8.17 4.17 66.94
N LEU A 8 -7.12 3.59 66.38
CA LEU A 8 -6.34 4.26 65.34
C LEU A 8 -7.14 4.21 64.04
N ASN A 9 -7.86 5.31 63.80
CA ASN A 9 -8.20 5.77 62.46
C ASN A 9 -6.91 6.08 61.71
N GLY A 10 -6.77 5.58 60.48
CA GLY A 10 -5.67 5.96 59.59
C GLY A 10 -5.51 5.01 58.41
N LEU A 11 -6.13 5.38 57.28
CA LEU A 11 -5.98 4.87 55.90
C LEU A 11 -4.55 4.46 55.48
N PRO A 12 -4.33 3.76 54.33
CA PRO A 12 -5.26 3.50 53.21
C PRO A 12 -5.27 2.02 52.72
N ILE A 13 -6.33 1.49 52.10
CA ILE A 13 -6.64 1.54 50.65
C ILE A 13 -5.42 1.36 49.71
N ALA A 14 -4.33 0.72 50.15
CA ALA A 14 -3.11 0.56 49.34
C ALA A 14 -2.98 -0.79 48.62
N LEU A 15 -3.94 -1.71 48.78
CA LEU A 15 -3.85 -3.08 48.23
C LEU A 15 -4.88 -3.41 47.12
N THR A 16 -5.72 -2.46 46.74
CA THR A 16 -6.77 -2.64 45.71
C THR A 16 -6.62 -1.77 44.47
N LEU A 17 -5.42 -1.20 44.21
CA LEU A 17 -5.18 -0.39 43.01
C LEU A 17 -4.15 -0.93 42.02
N CYS A 18 -3.43 -2.03 42.33
CA CYS A 18 -2.44 -2.58 41.39
C CYS A 18 -3.04 -3.51 40.31
N ALA A 19 -4.31 -3.91 40.43
CA ALA A 19 -4.99 -4.76 39.44
C ALA A 19 -5.72 -3.96 38.33
N LEU A 20 -5.78 -2.63 38.42
CA LEU A 20 -6.41 -1.76 37.41
C LEU A 20 -5.39 -1.02 36.53
N LEU A 21 -4.09 -1.23 36.75
CA LEU A 21 -3.03 -0.83 35.83
C LEU A 21 -2.76 -1.95 34.80
N GLY A 22 -3.81 -2.58 34.30
CA GLY A 22 -3.86 -2.99 32.91
C GLY A 22 -3.92 -1.74 32.05
N ALA A 23 -2.88 -0.88 32.15
CA ALA A 23 -2.65 0.13 31.17
C ALA A 23 -2.51 -0.66 29.87
N CYS A 24 -3.56 -0.62 29.05
CA CYS A 24 -3.40 -0.69 27.62
C CYS A 24 -2.34 0.37 27.32
N VAL A 25 -1.06 -0.03 27.33
CA VAL A 25 -0.03 0.69 26.62
C VAL A 25 -0.67 0.86 25.26
N PRO A 26 -0.95 2.09 24.81
CA PRO A 26 -1.44 2.29 23.46
C PRO A 26 -0.27 1.82 22.60
N TYR A 27 -0.30 0.53 22.25
CA TYR A 27 0.65 -0.05 21.34
C TYR A 27 0.55 0.84 20.13
N PRO A 28 1.64 1.54 19.74
CA PRO A 28 1.55 2.56 18.71
C PRO A 28 0.86 1.91 17.52
N ARG A 29 -0.39 2.34 17.26
CA ARG A 29 -1.21 1.85 16.13
C ARG A 29 -0.70 2.46 14.82
N GLU A 30 0.57 2.87 14.82
CA GLU A 30 1.30 3.52 13.76
C GLU A 30 2.03 2.40 13.01
N ARG A 31 1.59 2.10 11.79
CA ARG A 31 2.27 1.16 10.91
C ARG A 31 3.33 1.96 10.13
N PRO A 32 4.63 1.69 10.29
CA PRO A 32 5.66 2.33 9.46
C PRO A 32 5.64 1.86 7.98
N ALA A 33 4.67 1.04 7.56
CA ALA A 33 4.62 0.32 6.29
C ALA A 33 4.29 1.17 5.05
N TYR A 34 3.99 2.45 5.24
CA TYR A 34 3.60 3.35 4.17
C TYR A 34 4.64 4.46 4.09
N ALA A 35 5.43 4.46 3.02
CA ALA A 35 6.08 5.69 2.59
C ALA A 35 5.05 6.48 1.80
N ASP A 36 4.76 7.70 2.24
CA ASP A 36 3.88 8.60 1.53
C ASP A 36 4.56 9.06 0.23
N LEU A 37 3.81 9.11 -0.85
CA LEU A 37 4.27 9.71 -2.11
C LEU A 37 3.88 11.18 -2.13
N CYS A 38 4.80 12.04 -2.59
CA CYS A 38 4.50 13.46 -2.79
C CYS A 38 3.36 13.68 -3.78
N GLN A 39 3.25 12.78 -4.77
CA GLN A 39 2.17 12.79 -5.74
C GLN A 39 1.67 11.36 -5.95
N GLN A 40 0.57 11.03 -5.28
CA GLN A 40 -0.12 9.74 -5.44
C GLN A 40 -1.00 9.68 -6.69
N ARG A 41 -1.34 10.83 -7.29
CA ARG A 41 -2.26 10.90 -8.44
C ARG A 41 -1.66 11.68 -9.59
N GLN A 42 -1.69 11.07 -10.76
CA GLN A 42 -1.37 11.70 -12.04
C GLN A 42 -2.61 11.73 -12.92
N VAL A 43 -2.82 12.85 -13.60
CA VAL A 43 -3.89 13.04 -14.60
C VAL A 43 -3.21 13.14 -15.96
N LEU A 44 -3.63 12.29 -16.88
CA LEU A 44 -3.02 12.16 -18.20
C LEU A 44 -4.06 12.54 -19.24
N GLU A 45 -3.75 13.52 -20.09
CA GLU A 45 -4.60 13.93 -21.20
C GLU A 45 -3.99 13.41 -22.49
N VAL A 46 -4.71 12.51 -23.17
CA VAL A 46 -4.22 11.81 -24.36
C VAL A 46 -5.09 12.16 -25.55
N PRO A 47 -4.53 12.69 -26.65
CA PRO A 47 -5.24 12.88 -27.90
C PRO A 47 -5.67 11.54 -28.48
N THR A 48 -6.96 11.30 -28.64
CA THR A 48 -7.51 10.09 -29.28
C THR A 48 -8.24 10.45 -30.58
N ALA A 49 -8.62 9.43 -31.36
CA ALA A 49 -9.44 9.62 -32.56
C ALA A 49 -10.79 10.34 -32.28
N HIS A 50 -11.25 10.32 -31.03
CA HIS A 50 -12.50 10.93 -30.59
C HIS A 50 -12.29 12.22 -29.78
N GLY A 51 -11.10 12.84 -29.87
CA GLY A 51 -10.71 14.01 -29.10
C GLY A 51 -9.82 13.68 -27.90
N ILE A 52 -9.56 14.68 -27.05
CA ILE A 52 -8.71 14.50 -25.88
C ILE A 52 -9.47 13.71 -24.83
N LYS A 53 -8.92 12.57 -24.40
CA LYS A 53 -9.44 11.77 -23.29
C LYS A 53 -8.57 11.94 -22.05
N THR A 54 -9.22 11.91 -20.89
CA THR A 54 -8.55 12.00 -19.59
C THR A 54 -8.40 10.62 -18.97
N PHE A 55 -7.22 10.33 -18.44
CA PHE A 55 -6.89 9.12 -17.71
C PHE A 55 -6.31 9.47 -16.34
N TYR A 56 -6.47 8.55 -15.41
CA TYR A 56 -5.98 8.67 -14.05
C TYR A 56 -5.04 7.50 -13.77
N LEU A 57 -3.89 7.82 -13.21
CA LEU A 57 -2.95 6.83 -12.68
C LEU A 57 -2.71 7.15 -11.20
N TYR A 58 -3.19 6.27 -10.32
CA TYR A 58 -2.96 6.39 -8.89
C TYR A 58 -1.87 5.41 -8.48
N ALA A 59 -0.98 5.85 -7.60
CA ALA A 59 0.13 5.07 -7.08
C ALA A 59 0.12 5.06 -5.55
N TYR A 60 0.39 3.88 -4.98
CA TYR A 60 0.54 3.68 -3.54
C TYR A 60 1.73 2.77 -3.28
N LEU A 61 2.38 2.95 -2.13
CA LEU A 61 3.56 2.18 -1.76
C LEU A 61 3.26 1.18 -0.66
N TYR A 62 3.83 -0.01 -0.80
CA TYR A 62 3.71 -1.10 0.15
C TYR A 62 5.07 -1.74 0.41
N ASP A 63 5.43 -1.80 1.68
CA ASP A 63 6.58 -2.57 2.15
C ASP A 63 6.12 -3.96 2.63
N HIS A 64 6.60 -5.02 1.96
CA HIS A 64 6.30 -6.40 2.33
C HIS A 64 6.81 -6.73 3.75
N ALA A 65 7.94 -6.14 4.16
CA ALA A 65 8.62 -6.46 5.42
C ALA A 65 7.86 -5.97 6.69
N LEU A 66 6.83 -5.14 6.51
CA LEU A 66 6.07 -4.54 7.62
C LEU A 66 4.64 -5.10 7.76
N THR A 67 4.35 -6.23 7.10
CA THR A 67 3.09 -6.96 7.30
C THR A 67 3.01 -7.52 8.74
N TRP A 68 1.87 -7.31 9.40
CA TRP A 68 1.65 -7.67 10.81
C TRP A 68 1.68 -9.20 11.07
N GLY A 69 1.44 -10.03 10.05
CA GLY A 69 1.40 -11.49 10.18
C GLY A 69 2.77 -12.17 10.04
N GLU A 70 3.77 -11.48 9.47
CA GLU A 70 5.07 -12.06 9.14
C GLU A 70 6.23 -11.46 9.94
N ARG A 71 5.96 -10.61 10.94
CA ARG A 71 7.01 -10.22 11.88
C ARG A 71 7.49 -11.49 12.60
N PRO A 72 8.76 -11.89 12.46
CA PRO A 72 9.27 -12.98 13.27
C PRO A 72 9.12 -12.58 14.74
N TYR A 73 8.42 -13.41 15.51
CA TYR A 73 8.37 -13.28 16.96
C TYR A 73 9.79 -13.52 17.48
N VAL A 74 10.51 -12.46 17.82
CA VAL A 74 11.81 -12.59 18.49
C VAL A 74 11.54 -12.82 19.98
N GLN A 75 11.23 -14.06 20.35
CA GLN A 75 11.41 -14.54 21.72
C GLN A 75 12.80 -15.17 21.81
N GLY A 76 13.69 -14.56 22.61
CA GLY A 76 14.92 -15.16 23.14
C GLY A 76 15.75 -16.04 22.18
N HIS A 77 16.84 -15.49 21.64
CA HIS A 77 17.99 -16.22 21.07
C HIS A 77 17.75 -17.31 20.01
N PHE A 78 16.55 -17.43 19.45
CA PHE A 78 16.26 -18.28 18.29
C PHE A 78 15.67 -17.45 17.17
N SER A 79 16.44 -17.28 16.09
CA SER A 79 15.97 -16.75 14.81
C SER A 79 15.56 -17.95 13.94
N ALA A 80 14.26 -18.19 13.80
CA ALA A 80 13.76 -19.20 12.88
C ALA A 80 13.53 -18.60 11.49
N HIS A 81 14.20 -19.22 10.52
CA HIS A 81 13.96 -19.25 9.07
C HIS A 81 14.34 -18.02 8.24
N ASP A 82 14.94 -18.32 7.09
CA ASP A 82 15.28 -17.42 5.99
C ASP A 82 14.12 -16.47 5.73
N ALA A 83 14.30 -15.20 6.10
CA ALA A 83 13.33 -14.18 5.77
C ALA A 83 13.17 -14.17 4.24
N PRO A 84 11.93 -14.16 3.71
CA PRO A 84 11.74 -14.04 2.26
C PRO A 84 12.50 -12.80 1.77
N ASP A 85 13.09 -12.89 0.58
CA ASP A 85 13.70 -11.74 -0.09
C ASP A 85 12.75 -10.56 0.04
N ARG A 86 13.21 -9.50 0.70
CA ARG A 86 12.36 -8.36 1.02
C ARG A 86 11.96 -7.68 -0.30
N GLU A 87 10.67 -7.67 -0.57
CA GLU A 87 10.10 -7.01 -1.73
C GLU A 87 9.42 -5.70 -1.33
N PHE A 88 9.61 -4.70 -2.18
CA PHE A 88 8.90 -3.45 -2.13
C PHE A 88 7.94 -3.39 -3.31
N TYR A 89 6.69 -3.02 -3.08
CA TYR A 89 5.70 -2.92 -4.15
C TYR A 89 5.18 -1.51 -4.35
N VAL A 90 5.03 -1.15 -5.61
CA VAL A 90 4.26 0.01 -6.05
C VAL A 90 2.94 -0.49 -6.61
N GLN A 91 1.85 -0.18 -5.93
CA GLN A 91 0.51 -0.44 -6.42
C GLN A 91 0.11 0.64 -7.42
N LEU A 92 -0.41 0.23 -8.57
CA LEU A 92 -0.91 1.12 -9.63
C LEU A 92 -2.40 0.86 -9.89
N ILE A 93 -3.17 1.94 -9.99
CA ILE A 93 -4.57 1.92 -10.40
C ILE A 93 -4.71 2.85 -11.61
N GLY A 94 -4.90 2.26 -12.79
CA GLY A 94 -5.09 2.98 -14.05
C GLY A 94 -6.55 2.93 -14.53
N PHE A 95 -7.13 4.08 -14.89
CA PHE A 95 -8.45 4.14 -15.52
C PHE A 95 -8.69 5.37 -16.39
N ASN A 96 -9.49 5.21 -17.44
CA ASN A 96 -10.06 6.33 -18.20
C ASN A 96 -11.20 6.99 -17.43
N LYS A 97 -11.36 8.31 -17.61
CA LYS A 97 -12.45 9.09 -17.05
C LYS A 97 -13.80 8.48 -17.45
N ASP A 98 -14.76 8.55 -16.53
CA ASP A 98 -16.13 8.04 -16.68
C ASP A 98 -16.25 6.52 -16.89
N ARG A 99 -15.15 5.77 -16.78
CA ARG A 99 -15.20 4.31 -16.67
C ARG A 99 -15.96 3.88 -15.42
N GLN A 100 -16.86 2.92 -15.58
CA GLN A 100 -17.51 2.24 -14.47
C GLN A 100 -16.89 0.85 -14.20
N GLN A 101 -17.06 0.39 -12.96
CA GLN A 101 -16.60 -0.91 -12.53
C GLN A 101 -17.39 -2.04 -13.23
N PRO A 102 -16.73 -3.11 -13.71
CA PRO A 102 -17.41 -4.24 -14.36
C PRO A 102 -18.49 -4.94 -13.51
N LEU A 103 -18.43 -4.81 -12.18
CA LEU A 103 -19.27 -5.55 -11.22
C LEU A 103 -20.53 -4.80 -10.77
N LYS A 104 -20.80 -3.58 -11.27
CA LYS A 104 -22.00 -2.81 -10.90
C LYS A 104 -23.05 -2.83 -12.02
N PRO A 105 -24.06 -3.74 -11.96
CA PRO A 105 -25.13 -3.76 -12.94
C PRO A 105 -25.94 -2.46 -12.90
N GLY A 106 -26.33 -1.95 -14.08
CA GLY A 106 -27.27 -0.82 -14.21
C GLY A 106 -26.66 0.57 -14.41
N ARG A 107 -25.34 0.70 -14.63
CA ARG A 107 -24.71 1.98 -15.01
C ARG A 107 -23.90 1.82 -16.30
N SER A 108 -24.28 2.55 -17.34
CA SER A 108 -23.49 2.70 -18.57
C SER A 108 -22.33 3.67 -18.32
N GLY A 109 -21.14 3.17 -18.03
CA GLY A 109 -19.90 3.96 -18.08
C GLY A 109 -19.27 3.94 -19.47
N GLU A 110 -18.19 4.71 -19.65
CA GLU A 110 -17.32 4.47 -20.80
C GLU A 110 -16.68 3.06 -20.72
N PRO A 111 -16.51 2.38 -21.87
CA PRO A 111 -15.75 1.15 -21.92
C PRO A 111 -14.28 1.38 -21.52
N PRO A 112 -13.56 0.32 -21.10
CA PRO A 112 -12.12 0.40 -20.92
C PRO A 112 -11.41 0.86 -22.19
N VAL A 113 -10.54 1.85 -22.06
CA VAL A 113 -9.54 2.17 -23.07
C VAL A 113 -8.21 1.55 -22.64
N PRO A 114 -7.56 0.70 -23.44
CA PRO A 114 -6.34 0.01 -23.03
C PRO A 114 -5.24 0.96 -22.54
N MET A 115 -4.65 0.62 -21.40
CA MET A 115 -3.50 1.30 -20.81
C MET A 115 -2.38 0.26 -20.65
N LEU A 116 -1.52 0.14 -21.66
CA LEU A 116 -0.43 -0.83 -21.69
C LEU A 116 0.73 -0.33 -20.85
N TYR A 117 0.95 -0.98 -19.71
CA TYR A 117 2.03 -0.67 -18.79
C TYR A 117 3.18 -1.66 -18.95
N ASP A 118 4.41 -1.17 -19.01
CA ASP A 118 5.60 -2.01 -19.13
C ASP A 118 6.53 -1.86 -17.91
N SER A 119 6.50 -2.85 -17.00
CA SER A 119 7.36 -2.84 -15.82
C SER A 119 8.83 -3.10 -16.12
N ARG A 120 9.19 -3.61 -17.30
CA ARG A 120 10.59 -3.92 -17.66
C ARG A 120 11.45 -2.66 -17.77
N THR A 121 10.81 -1.52 -17.97
CA THR A 121 11.46 -0.21 -18.04
C THR A 121 11.36 0.57 -16.72
N ALA A 122 10.68 0.01 -15.71
CA ALA A 122 10.56 0.62 -14.39
C ALA A 122 11.82 0.41 -13.56
N TYR A 123 12.21 1.44 -12.81
CA TYR A 123 13.39 1.39 -11.96
C TYR A 123 13.30 2.37 -10.79
N LEU A 124 13.91 1.98 -9.69
CA LEU A 124 14.16 2.80 -8.51
C LEU A 124 15.53 3.47 -8.67
N THR A 125 15.64 4.73 -8.29
CA THR A 125 16.92 5.44 -8.10
C THR A 125 17.10 5.73 -6.62
N PHE A 126 18.17 5.19 -6.05
CA PHE A 126 18.56 5.40 -4.66
C PHE A 126 19.21 6.78 -4.46
N GLU A 127 19.41 7.20 -3.22
CA GLU A 127 20.01 8.50 -2.88
C GLU A 127 21.44 8.67 -3.40
N ASN A 128 22.20 7.56 -3.47
CA ASN A 128 23.55 7.53 -4.02
C ASN A 128 23.56 7.52 -5.57
N GLY A 129 22.40 7.61 -6.21
CA GLY A 129 22.24 7.61 -7.67
C GLY A 129 22.27 6.23 -8.33
N THR A 130 22.48 5.14 -7.57
CA THR A 130 22.40 3.79 -8.14
C THR A 130 20.96 3.45 -8.53
N ARG A 131 20.81 2.57 -9.52
CA ARG A 131 19.50 2.15 -10.03
C ARG A 131 19.25 0.69 -9.70
N LEU A 132 18.01 0.38 -9.34
CA LEU A 132 17.48 -0.97 -9.21
C LEU A 132 16.32 -1.14 -10.18
N ALA A 133 16.41 -2.10 -11.08
CA ALA A 133 15.32 -2.44 -11.97
C ALA A 133 14.16 -3.10 -11.21
N ALA A 134 12.94 -2.84 -11.65
CA ALA A 134 11.78 -3.59 -11.20
C ALA A 134 11.81 -5.03 -11.74
N ARG A 135 11.00 -5.90 -11.13
CA ARG A 135 10.68 -7.20 -11.72
C ARG A 135 9.92 -6.99 -13.05
N PRO A 136 10.18 -7.83 -14.06
CA PRO A 136 9.63 -7.64 -15.41
C PRO A 136 8.15 -8.00 -15.53
N ASP A 137 7.58 -8.64 -14.51
CA ASP A 137 6.18 -9.03 -14.48
C ASP A 137 5.30 -7.99 -13.78
N VAL A 138 4.01 -8.02 -14.13
CA VAL A 138 2.95 -7.25 -13.49
C VAL A 138 2.13 -8.19 -12.61
N TYR A 139 1.96 -7.81 -11.35
CA TYR A 139 1.21 -8.61 -10.39
C TYR A 139 -0.19 -8.04 -10.21
N LEU A 140 -1.20 -8.87 -10.31
CA LEU A 140 -2.59 -8.48 -10.15
C LEU A 140 -2.96 -8.40 -8.67
N GLY A 141 -3.87 -7.48 -8.35
CA GLY A 141 -4.47 -7.44 -7.03
C GLY A 141 -5.18 -8.74 -6.63
N ALA A 142 -5.29 -8.93 -5.33
CA ALA A 142 -6.00 -10.03 -4.71
C ALA A 142 -7.03 -9.47 -3.73
N LEU A 143 -8.21 -10.07 -3.70
CA LEU A 143 -9.36 -9.55 -2.93
C LEU A 143 -9.12 -9.58 -1.42
N ASN A 144 -8.32 -10.53 -0.93
CA ASN A 144 -8.16 -10.82 0.49
C ASN A 144 -6.72 -10.63 1.00
N ASN A 145 -5.84 -10.05 0.18
CA ASN A 145 -4.42 -9.95 0.50
C ASN A 145 -3.94 -8.52 0.33
N ASP A 146 -3.02 -8.13 1.21
CA ASP A 146 -2.42 -6.79 1.24
C ASP A 146 -1.30 -6.66 0.21
N VAL A 147 -0.68 -7.79 -0.14
CA VAL A 147 0.42 -7.93 -1.11
C VAL A 147 -0.04 -8.75 -2.32
N PRO A 148 0.58 -8.56 -3.49
CA PRO A 148 0.29 -9.38 -4.65
C PRO A 148 0.56 -10.86 -4.37
N LEU A 149 -0.28 -11.72 -4.94
CA LEU A 149 -0.06 -13.17 -4.90
C LEU A 149 0.84 -13.60 -6.06
N SER A 150 1.54 -14.72 -5.86
CA SER A 150 2.35 -15.35 -6.90
C SER A 150 1.55 -16.39 -7.71
N GLY A 151 2.06 -16.73 -8.89
CA GLY A 151 1.53 -17.79 -9.74
C GLY A 151 0.70 -17.31 -10.93
N PRO A 152 0.32 -18.23 -11.85
CA PRO A 152 -0.26 -17.88 -13.15
C PRO A 152 -1.62 -17.17 -13.04
N ALA A 153 -2.33 -17.33 -11.93
CA ALA A 153 -3.59 -16.64 -11.68
C ALA A 153 -3.43 -15.16 -11.29
N TYR A 154 -2.22 -14.72 -10.93
CA TYR A 154 -1.96 -13.39 -10.38
C TYR A 154 -0.79 -12.66 -11.04
N VAL A 155 -0.08 -13.29 -11.98
CA VAL A 155 1.09 -12.70 -12.63
C VAL A 155 0.86 -12.61 -14.13
N ARG A 156 1.20 -11.47 -14.72
CA ARG A 156 1.11 -11.22 -16.16
C ARG A 156 2.46 -10.72 -16.67
N PRO A 157 2.91 -11.18 -17.85
CA PRO A 157 4.12 -10.63 -18.46
C PRO A 157 3.87 -9.17 -18.88
N SER A 158 4.89 -8.32 -18.78
CA SER A 158 4.86 -6.98 -19.36
C SER A 158 5.11 -6.98 -20.87
N PRO A 159 4.49 -6.07 -21.65
CA PRO A 159 3.53 -5.07 -21.21
C PRO A 159 2.13 -5.66 -20.96
N PHE A 160 1.36 -5.06 -20.06
CA PHE A 160 0.04 -5.53 -19.70
C PHE A 160 -0.98 -4.40 -19.58
N ASP A 161 -2.23 -4.66 -19.98
CA ASP A 161 -3.33 -3.69 -19.87
C ASP A 161 -3.82 -3.57 -18.41
N ILE A 162 -3.35 -2.52 -17.74
CA ILE A 162 -3.70 -2.22 -16.35
C ILE A 162 -5.12 -1.63 -16.23
N ASN A 163 -5.73 -1.27 -17.35
CA ASN A 163 -7.11 -0.85 -17.45
C ASN A 163 -7.98 -1.96 -18.06
N SER A 164 -7.65 -3.23 -17.86
CA SER A 164 -8.49 -4.35 -18.31
C SER A 164 -9.58 -4.70 -17.30
N ASP A 165 -10.67 -5.32 -17.77
CA ASP A 165 -11.72 -5.84 -16.87
C ASP A 165 -11.17 -6.90 -15.89
N GLU A 166 -10.12 -7.63 -16.28
CA GLU A 166 -9.43 -8.57 -15.39
C GLU A 166 -8.89 -7.85 -14.15
N VAL A 167 -8.20 -6.73 -14.34
CA VAL A 167 -7.66 -5.92 -13.25
C VAL A 167 -8.79 -5.35 -12.42
N HIS A 168 -9.78 -4.74 -13.06
CA HIS A 168 -10.85 -4.02 -12.35
C HIS A 168 -11.83 -4.90 -11.58
N ARG A 169 -11.82 -6.22 -11.80
CA ARG A 169 -12.52 -7.20 -10.94
C ARG A 169 -11.77 -7.50 -9.65
N ARG A 170 -10.48 -7.16 -9.57
CA ARG A 170 -9.58 -7.45 -8.45
C ARG A 170 -9.34 -6.21 -7.62
N ILE A 171 -10.40 -5.76 -6.95
CA ILE A 171 -10.33 -4.60 -6.06
C ILE A 171 -9.59 -4.96 -4.78
N PRO A 172 -8.45 -4.32 -4.50
CA PRO A 172 -7.69 -4.55 -3.27
C PRO A 172 -8.49 -4.06 -2.07
N LYS A 173 -8.45 -4.82 -0.98
CA LYS A 173 -9.17 -4.47 0.25
C LYS A 173 -8.62 -3.22 0.94
N ILE A 174 -7.32 -2.94 0.80
CA ILE A 174 -6.66 -1.85 1.54
C ILE A 174 -6.88 -0.48 0.92
N THR A 175 -7.00 -0.39 -0.40
CA THR A 175 -7.25 0.92 -1.00
C THR A 175 -8.68 1.32 -0.67
N ASN A 176 -8.88 2.54 -0.17
CA ASN A 176 -10.22 3.17 -0.10
C ASN A 176 -10.91 3.30 -1.48
N ASN A 177 -10.28 2.79 -2.52
CA ASN A 177 -10.84 2.59 -3.83
C ASN A 177 -11.70 1.32 -3.87
N SER A 178 -13.01 1.50 -3.69
CA SER A 178 -14.01 0.44 -3.88
C SER A 178 -14.49 0.31 -5.33
N ARG A 179 -13.89 1.04 -6.28
CA ARG A 179 -14.36 1.17 -7.66
C ARG A 179 -13.46 0.51 -8.69
N TYR A 180 -12.15 0.53 -8.47
CA TYR A 180 -11.16 0.11 -9.46
C TYR A 180 -10.18 -0.87 -8.85
N GLY A 181 -9.79 -1.86 -9.64
CA GLY A 181 -8.77 -2.81 -9.26
C GLY A 181 -7.36 -2.27 -9.48
N SER A 182 -6.36 -3.00 -9.01
CA SER A 182 -4.97 -2.57 -9.10
C SER A 182 -4.05 -3.65 -9.64
N VAL A 183 -2.89 -3.20 -10.10
CA VAL A 183 -1.71 -4.03 -10.29
C VAL A 183 -0.59 -3.59 -9.35
N TYR A 184 0.46 -4.39 -9.25
CA TYR A 184 1.63 -4.15 -8.43
C TYR A 184 2.89 -4.36 -9.25
N VAL A 185 3.89 -3.53 -8.96
CA VAL A 185 5.23 -3.57 -9.53
C VAL A 185 6.19 -3.86 -8.39
N ALA A 186 6.98 -4.92 -8.51
CA ALA A 186 7.85 -5.40 -7.45
C ALA A 186 9.30 -4.95 -7.66
N PHE A 187 9.95 -4.58 -6.56
CA PHE A 187 11.38 -4.27 -6.49
C PHE A 187 12.02 -5.11 -5.40
N ASN A 188 13.11 -5.80 -5.73
CA ASN A 188 13.81 -6.68 -4.80
C ASN A 188 14.88 -5.87 -4.06
N THR A 189 14.53 -5.34 -2.89
CA THR A 189 15.49 -4.61 -2.05
C THR A 189 15.16 -4.79 -0.57
N PRO A 190 16.16 -5.20 0.25
CA PRO A 190 16.01 -5.25 1.69
C PRO A 190 16.07 -3.88 2.38
N ASP A 191 16.44 -2.85 1.62
CA ASP A 191 16.81 -1.53 2.13
C ASP A 191 15.66 -0.53 2.08
N PHE A 192 14.41 -0.99 1.91
CA PHE A 192 13.27 -0.08 1.92
C PHE A 192 13.25 0.72 3.21
N ASN A 193 13.37 2.04 3.05
CA ASN A 193 13.31 3.00 4.14
C ASN A 193 12.32 4.10 3.74
N ALA A 194 11.26 4.25 4.52
CA ALA A 194 10.22 5.23 4.26
C ALA A 194 10.71 6.69 4.32
N ASP A 195 11.83 6.96 4.97
CA ASP A 195 12.45 8.29 5.05
C ASP A 195 13.50 8.54 3.97
N SER A 196 13.74 7.56 3.09
CA SER A 196 14.70 7.71 2.01
C SER A 196 14.21 8.67 0.92
N ARG A 197 15.14 9.34 0.25
CA ARG A 197 14.88 10.26 -0.86
C ARG A 197 14.89 9.53 -2.20
N TRP A 198 14.24 8.38 -2.25
CA TRP A 198 14.20 7.58 -3.46
C TRP A 198 13.29 8.20 -4.52
N THR A 199 13.67 7.97 -5.77
CA THR A 199 12.84 8.31 -6.94
C THR A 199 12.45 7.02 -7.66
N ILE A 200 11.16 6.83 -7.88
CA ILE A 200 10.59 5.66 -8.54
C ILE A 200 10.14 6.06 -9.94
N ASN A 201 10.75 5.47 -10.95
CA ASN A 201 10.33 5.61 -12.33
C ASN A 201 9.42 4.43 -12.65
N LEU A 202 8.16 4.72 -12.98
CA LEU A 202 7.15 3.71 -13.29
C LEU A 202 7.34 3.07 -14.67
N GLY A 203 8.43 3.34 -15.38
CA GLY A 203 8.61 2.82 -16.73
C GLY A 203 7.67 3.49 -17.74
N THR A 204 7.30 2.76 -18.79
CA THR A 204 6.52 3.27 -19.91
C THR A 204 5.05 2.91 -19.80
N LEU A 205 4.19 3.87 -20.12
CA LEU A 205 2.76 3.69 -20.26
C LEU A 205 2.37 4.06 -21.69
N GLU A 206 1.61 3.21 -22.36
CA GLU A 206 1.05 3.46 -23.67
C GLU A 206 -0.48 3.43 -23.61
N ILE A 207 -1.11 4.42 -24.25
CA ILE A 207 -2.56 4.57 -24.30
C ILE A 207 -2.93 4.81 -25.75
N GLU A 208 -3.79 3.96 -26.34
CA GLU A 208 -4.21 4.09 -27.75
C GLU A 208 -3.03 4.20 -28.73
N GLY A 209 -1.96 3.42 -28.52
CA GLY A 209 -0.77 3.46 -29.38
C GLY A 209 0.19 4.62 -29.12
N GLN A 210 -0.10 5.49 -28.15
CA GLN A 210 0.71 6.66 -27.82
C GLN A 210 1.46 6.47 -26.51
N SER A 211 2.77 6.71 -26.53
CA SER A 211 3.57 6.75 -25.32
C SER A 211 3.20 7.97 -24.47
N VAL A 212 2.86 7.73 -23.21
CA VAL A 212 2.47 8.75 -22.24
C VAL A 212 3.55 8.89 -21.19
N THR A 213 4.01 10.13 -20.98
CA THR A 213 4.98 10.42 -19.93
C THR A 213 4.32 10.31 -18.56
N VAL A 214 4.84 9.41 -17.73
CA VAL A 214 4.47 9.28 -16.33
C VAL A 214 5.54 9.96 -15.50
N ALA A 215 5.14 10.93 -14.68
CA ALA A 215 6.06 11.62 -13.79
C ALA A 215 6.66 10.62 -12.77
N PRO A 216 7.97 10.69 -12.49
CA PRO A 216 8.57 9.88 -11.44
C PRO A 216 7.90 10.16 -10.09
N LEU A 217 7.73 9.11 -9.29
CA LEU A 217 7.22 9.25 -7.93
C LEU A 217 8.38 9.51 -6.98
N THR A 218 8.20 10.44 -6.06
CA THR A 218 9.17 10.72 -5.00
C THR A 218 8.56 10.40 -3.64
N LEU A 219 9.37 9.80 -2.77
CA LEU A 219 9.00 9.62 -1.38
C LEU A 219 8.93 10.98 -0.69
N CYS A 220 7.85 11.22 0.03
CA CYS A 220 7.66 12.43 0.81
C CYS A 220 7.94 12.11 2.28
N HIS A 221 8.89 12.83 2.86
CA HIS A 221 9.09 12.77 4.30
C HIS A 221 7.96 13.53 5.00
N HIS A 222 7.10 12.81 5.71
CA HIS A 222 6.10 13.40 6.58
C HIS A 222 6.58 13.27 8.04
N PRO A 223 6.83 14.39 8.75
CA PRO A 223 7.25 14.34 10.15
C PRO A 223 6.15 13.78 11.08
N LYS A 224 4.91 13.69 10.59
CA LYS A 224 3.80 12.93 11.17
C LYS A 224 3.16 12.08 10.07
N LYS A 225 3.28 10.75 10.16
CA LYS A 225 2.64 9.82 9.21
C LYS A 225 1.12 9.97 9.31
N SER A 226 0.48 10.58 8.33
CA SER A 226 -0.97 10.69 8.28
C SER A 226 -1.56 9.48 7.56
N TRP A 227 -2.39 8.74 8.28
CA TRP A 227 -3.12 7.55 7.84
C TRP A 227 -3.69 7.64 6.43
N ILE A 228 -3.39 6.65 5.57
CA ILE A 228 -4.25 6.30 4.44
C ILE A 228 -5.31 5.35 4.99
N GLY A 229 -6.53 5.85 5.01
CA GLY A 229 -7.77 5.09 5.08
C GLY A 229 -8.16 3.70 5.54
N ILE A 230 -7.38 2.87 6.25
CA ILE A 230 -7.93 1.62 6.81
C ILE A 230 -8.88 1.97 7.95
N GLU A 231 -10.13 2.29 7.61
CA GLU A 231 -11.22 2.51 8.56
C GLU A 231 -11.22 1.28 9.48
N PRO A 232 -11.09 1.44 10.80
CA PRO A 232 -11.10 0.30 11.67
C PRO A 232 -12.45 -0.38 11.51
N LEU A 233 -12.43 -1.62 11.00
CA LEU A 233 -13.52 -2.58 11.18
C LEU A 233 -13.63 -2.86 12.68
N MET A 234 -14.13 -1.89 13.44
CA MET A 234 -14.87 -2.16 14.66
C MET A 234 -16.24 -2.67 14.20
N ARG A 235 -16.37 -3.99 14.06
CA ARG A 235 -17.68 -4.57 14.38
C ARG A 235 -17.76 -4.67 15.91
N PRO A 236 -18.88 -4.24 16.52
CA PRO A 236 -19.13 -4.40 17.94
C PRO A 236 -19.13 -5.86 18.37
#